data_AF-A0A0J6WCB8-F1
#
_entry.id   AF-A0A0J6WCB8-F1
#
_cell.length_a   1.000
_cell.length_b   1.000
_cell.length_c   1.000
_cell.angle_alpha   90.00
_cell.angle_beta   90.00
_cell.angle_gamma   90.00
#
_symmetry.space_group_name_H-M   'P 1'
#
loop_
_entity.id
_entity.type
_entity.pdbx_description
1 polymer ?
#
loop_
_entity_poly.entity_id
_entity_poly.type
_entity_poly.pdbx_seq_one_letter_code
_entity_poly.pdbx_strand_id
1 'polypeptide(L)'
;MCEAVVAAVFCGLSAGLMVIGAFLVAGEPLTPRAVAGIALYAALAAVLGVGVGALLRHSAGAVSVLLLWPLLVEPLVGNLPGRGPQVGPYLPFANMFRFLDVQWLFPGYGWHWSTAGSLGYFTALVAVVFAAAVIVVNRRDA
;
A
#
# COMPACT_ATOMS: atom_id res chain seq x y z
N MET A 1 -19.18 -12.27 3.52
CA MET A 1 -18.37 -11.51 4.51
C MET A 1 -17.17 -12.27 5.07
N CYS A 2 -17.31 -13.50 5.62
CA CYS A 2 -16.18 -14.23 6.22
C CYS A 2 -15.04 -14.55 5.23
N GLU A 3 -15.36 -14.96 3.99
CA GLU A 3 -14.34 -15.37 3.01
C GLU A 3 -13.41 -14.22 2.58
N ALA A 4 -13.95 -13.02 2.35
CA ALA A 4 -13.14 -11.85 1.97
C ALA A 4 -12.20 -11.40 3.09
N VAL A 5 -12.67 -11.46 4.35
CA VAL A 5 -11.84 -11.15 5.52
C VAL A 5 -10.74 -12.19 5.70
N VAL A 6 -11.08 -13.48 5.58
CA VAL A 6 -10.10 -14.57 5.66
C VAL A 6 -9.05 -14.44 4.57
N ALA A 7 -9.45 -14.16 3.33
CA ALA A 7 -8.51 -13.94 2.22
C ALA A 7 -7.57 -12.77 2.50
N ALA A 8 -8.09 -11.62 2.96
CA ALA A 8 -7.27 -10.45 3.27
C ALA A 8 -6.29 -10.71 4.43
N VAL A 9 -6.76 -11.35 5.51
CA VAL A 9 -5.92 -11.71 6.65
C VAL A 9 -4.85 -12.71 6.23
N PHE A 10 -5.22 -13.75 5.48
CA PHE A 10 -4.28 -14.75 4.99
C PHE A 10 -3.23 -14.14 4.08
N CYS A 11 -3.63 -13.38 3.06
CA CYS A 11 -2.71 -12.71 2.13
C CYS A 11 -1.82 -11.69 2.85
N GLY A 12 -2.36 -10.95 3.82
CA GLY A 12 -1.59 -9.99 4.60
C GLY A 12 -0.51 -10.67 5.46
N LEU A 13 -0.91 -11.70 6.21
CA LEU A 13 0.01 -12.49 7.04
C LEU A 13 1.06 -13.21 6.18
N SER A 14 0.65 -13.86 5.09
CA SER A 14 1.56 -14.59 4.21
C SER A 14 2.58 -13.67 3.56
N ALA A 15 2.16 -12.51 3.05
CA ALA A 15 3.05 -11.54 2.45
C ALA A 15 4.08 -11.01 3.46
N GLY A 16 3.64 -10.65 4.66
CA GLY A 16 4.54 -10.21 5.73
C GLY A 16 5.56 -11.28 6.12
N LEU A 17 5.10 -12.51 6.33
CA LEU A 17 5.98 -13.64 6.68
C LEU A 17 6.98 -13.99 5.57
N MET A 18 6.53 -13.99 4.31
CA MET A 18 7.40 -14.26 3.16
C MET A 18 8.51 -13.21 3.05
N VAL A 19 8.20 -11.94 3.27
CA VAL A 19 9.21 -10.87 3.25
C VAL A 19 10.24 -11.06 4.37
N ILE A 20 9.79 -11.33 5.60
CA ILE A 20 10.69 -11.61 6.72
C ILE A 20 11.59 -12.81 6.39
N GLY A 21 11.00 -13.91 5.91
CA GLY A 21 11.74 -15.11 5.52
C GLY A 21 12.76 -14.85 4.41
N ALA A 22 12.39 -14.07 3.39
CA ALA A 22 13.29 -13.72 2.29
C ALA A 22 14.55 -12.99 2.79
N PHE A 23 14.39 -12.04 3.71
CA PHE A 23 15.53 -11.31 4.28
C PHE A 23 16.41 -12.17 5.19
N LEU A 24 15.80 -13.07 5.98
CA LEU A 24 16.55 -14.03 6.81
C LEU A 24 17.40 -14.98 5.95
N VAL A 25 16.88 -15.39 4.80
CA VAL A 25 17.62 -16.25 3.84
C VAL A 25 18.68 -15.45 3.08
N ALA A 26 18.39 -14.22 2.68
CA ALA A 26 19.32 -13.38 1.91
C ALA A 26 20.53 -12.92 2.73
N GLY A 27 20.40 -12.81 4.06
CA GLY A 27 21.50 -12.40 4.94
C GLY A 27 21.92 -10.92 4.79
N GLU A 28 21.04 -10.09 4.23
CA GLU A 28 21.29 -8.67 3.97
C GLU A 28 21.47 -7.87 5.28
N PRO A 29 22.40 -6.90 5.35
CA PRO A 29 22.68 -6.10 6.55
C PRO A 29 21.62 -5.02 6.82
N LEU A 30 20.35 -5.25 6.45
CA LEU A 30 19.27 -4.31 6.69
C LEU A 30 18.92 -4.26 8.18
N THR A 31 18.57 -3.07 8.67
CA THR A 31 18.14 -2.92 10.06
C THR A 31 16.82 -3.68 10.29
N PRO A 32 16.60 -4.28 11.48
CA PRO A 32 15.35 -4.97 11.81
C PRO A 32 14.11 -4.09 11.61
N ARG A 33 14.26 -2.77 11.81
CA ARG A 33 13.21 -1.79 11.59
C ARG A 33 12.85 -1.66 10.10
N ALA A 34 13.82 -1.65 9.20
CA ALA A 34 13.58 -1.60 7.76
C ALA A 34 12.85 -2.87 7.29
N VAL A 35 13.32 -4.05 7.72
CA VAL A 35 12.69 -5.34 7.42
C VAL A 35 11.23 -5.38 7.90
N ALA A 36 10.98 -4.98 9.14
CA ALA A 36 9.62 -4.91 9.68
C ALA A 36 8.73 -3.90 8.92
N GLY A 37 9.31 -2.78 8.48
CA GLY A 37 8.61 -1.79 7.66
C GLY A 37 8.17 -2.35 6.31
N ILE A 38 9.10 -3.01 5.60
CA ILE A 38 8.83 -3.61 4.28
C ILE A 38 7.83 -4.76 4.41
N ALA A 39 7.94 -5.59 5.46
CA ALA A 39 6.99 -6.66 5.74
C ALA A 39 5.57 -6.11 6.00
N LEU A 40 5.47 -5.02 6.78
CA LEU A 40 4.20 -4.34 7.01
C LEU A 40 3.62 -3.76 5.72
N TYR A 41 4.46 -3.15 4.87
CA TYR A 41 4.04 -2.67 3.56
C TYR A 41 3.48 -3.80 2.70
N ALA A 42 4.19 -4.92 2.61
CA ALA A 42 3.75 -6.07 1.83
C ALA A 42 2.40 -6.61 2.35
N ALA A 43 2.21 -6.68 3.67
CA ALA A 43 0.94 -7.08 4.26
C ALA A 43 -0.21 -6.12 3.89
N LEU A 44 -0.01 -4.81 4.01
CA LEU A 44 -1.02 -3.81 3.66
C LEU A 44 -1.30 -3.78 2.14
N ALA A 45 -0.28 -3.91 1.32
CA ALA A 45 -0.39 -3.98 -0.13
C ALA A 45 -1.15 -5.23 -0.58
N ALA A 46 -0.96 -6.37 0.11
CA ALA A 46 -1.72 -7.59 -0.12
C ALA A 46 -3.22 -7.38 0.18
N VAL A 47 -3.56 -6.76 1.31
CA VAL A 47 -4.97 -6.43 1.65
C VAL A 47 -5.57 -5.48 0.62
N LEU A 48 -4.83 -4.44 0.22
CA LEU A 48 -5.25 -3.52 -0.83
C LEU A 48 -5.50 -4.27 -2.15
N GLY A 49 -4.61 -5.20 -2.51
CA GLY A 49 -4.76 -6.00 -3.71
C GLY A 49 -5.99 -6.89 -3.70
N VAL A 50 -6.33 -7.50 -2.56
CA VAL A 50 -7.58 -8.24 -2.37
C VAL A 50 -8.79 -7.32 -2.58
N GLY A 51 -8.78 -6.13 -1.97
CA GLY A 51 -9.87 -5.15 -2.13
C GLY A 51 -10.05 -4.68 -3.58
N VAL A 52 -8.97 -4.27 -4.24
CA VAL A 52 -8.99 -3.81 -5.64
C VAL A 52 -9.40 -4.94 -6.58
N GLY A 53 -8.90 -6.16 -6.38
CA GLY A 53 -9.29 -7.34 -7.15
C GLY A 53 -10.78 -7.65 -7.06
N ALA A 54 -11.34 -7.61 -5.85
CA ALA A 54 -12.77 -7.82 -5.62
C ALA A 54 -13.65 -6.73 -6.27
N LEU A 55 -13.17 -5.48 -6.31
CA LEU A 55 -13.87 -4.37 -6.94
C LEU A 55 -13.86 -4.46 -8.47
N LEU A 56 -12.67 -4.71 -9.06
CA LEU A 56 -12.47 -4.71 -10.51
C LEU A 56 -12.92 -5.99 -11.22
N ARG A 57 -13.06 -7.12 -10.50
CA ARG A 57 -13.51 -8.42 -11.04
C ARG A 57 -12.63 -9.00 -12.16
N HIS A 58 -11.40 -8.51 -12.33
CA HIS A 58 -10.43 -9.05 -13.28
C HIS A 58 -9.01 -8.96 -12.72
N SER A 59 -8.26 -10.06 -12.75
CA SER A 59 -6.91 -10.15 -12.17
C SER A 59 -5.93 -9.21 -12.87
N ALA A 60 -5.91 -9.20 -14.20
CA ALA A 60 -5.01 -8.33 -14.96
C ALA A 60 -5.25 -6.84 -14.65
N GLY A 61 -6.51 -6.38 -14.60
CA GLY A 61 -6.83 -4.99 -14.27
C GLY A 61 -6.40 -4.60 -12.86
N ALA A 62 -6.60 -5.49 -11.88
CA ALA A 62 -6.14 -5.26 -10.51
C ALA A 62 -4.62 -5.15 -10.42
N VAL A 63 -3.88 -6.06 -11.05
CA VAL A 63 -2.41 -6.01 -11.09
C VAL A 63 -1.93 -4.73 -11.77
N SER A 64 -2.50 -4.37 -12.92
CA SER A 64 -2.16 -3.12 -13.61
C SER A 64 -2.39 -1.90 -12.72
N VAL A 65 -3.51 -1.81 -12.01
CA VAL A 65 -3.77 -0.69 -11.10
C VAL A 65 -2.77 -0.66 -9.95
N LEU A 66 -2.51 -1.79 -9.31
CA LEU A 66 -1.59 -1.88 -8.16
C LEU A 66 -0.14 -1.58 -8.53
N LEU A 67 0.26 -1.79 -9.78
CA LEU A 67 1.58 -1.45 -10.27
C LEU A 67 1.65 -0.01 -10.80
N LEU A 68 0.73 0.36 -11.69
CA LEU A 68 0.76 1.67 -12.35
C LEU A 68 0.47 2.80 -11.37
N TRP A 69 -0.33 2.56 -10.34
CA TRP A 69 -0.64 3.60 -9.36
C TRP A 69 0.63 4.10 -8.64
N PRO A 70 1.35 3.27 -7.86
CA PRO A 70 2.54 3.73 -7.13
C PRO A 70 3.73 4.06 -8.04
N LEU A 71 3.87 3.38 -9.17
CA LEU A 71 5.09 3.48 -9.99
C LEU A 71 4.99 4.52 -11.12
N LEU A 72 3.78 4.86 -11.56
CA LEU A 72 3.57 5.79 -12.67
C LEU A 72 2.70 6.97 -12.25
N VAL A 73 1.47 6.72 -11.79
CA VAL A 73 0.49 7.78 -11.55
C VAL A 73 0.95 8.71 -10.43
N GLU A 74 1.30 8.17 -9.27
CA GLU A 74 1.70 9.01 -8.13
C GLU A 74 3.01 9.77 -8.37
N PRO A 75 4.09 9.17 -8.89
CA PRO A 75 5.32 9.90 -9.18
C PRO A 75 5.09 11.01 -10.20
N LEU A 76 4.30 10.77 -11.25
CA LEU A 76 3.95 11.81 -12.21
C LEU A 76 3.23 12.97 -11.52
N VAL A 77 2.16 12.67 -10.76
CA VAL A 77 1.37 13.68 -10.05
C VAL A 77 2.21 14.45 -9.02
N GLY A 78 3.05 13.76 -8.26
CA GLY A 78 3.90 14.33 -7.22
C GLY A 78 5.05 15.19 -7.76
N ASN A 79 5.53 14.90 -8.97
CA ASN A 79 6.61 15.64 -9.64
C ASN A 79 6.10 16.75 -10.59
N LEU A 80 4.80 17.02 -10.64
CA LEU A 80 4.25 18.07 -11.50
C LEU A 80 4.88 19.45 -11.14
N PRO A 81 5.32 20.23 -12.14
CA PRO A 81 5.83 21.57 -11.88
C PRO A 81 4.72 22.46 -11.30
N GLY A 82 5.03 23.17 -10.21
CA GLY A 82 4.14 24.11 -9.52
C GLY A 82 3.07 23.50 -8.62
N ARG A 83 2.49 22.34 -8.98
CA ARG A 83 1.42 21.67 -8.20
C ARG A 83 1.89 20.47 -7.38
N GLY A 84 2.99 19.82 -7.77
CA GLY A 84 3.55 18.65 -7.09
C GLY A 84 3.70 18.80 -5.57
N PRO A 85 4.27 19.91 -5.07
CA PRO A 85 4.40 20.14 -3.62
C PRO A 85 3.09 20.25 -2.86
N GLN A 86 1.99 20.66 -3.53
CA GLN A 86 0.68 20.83 -2.90
C GLN A 86 -0.07 19.49 -2.82
N VAL A 87 0.09 18.63 -3.83
CA VAL A 87 -0.61 17.33 -3.91
C VAL A 87 0.20 16.19 -3.31
N GLY A 88 1.53 16.25 -3.40
CA GLY A 88 2.47 15.22 -2.99
C GLY A 88 2.26 14.66 -1.58
N PRO A 89 2.08 15.52 -0.54
CA PRO A 89 1.82 15.05 0.83
C PRO A 89 0.55 14.21 1.00
N TYR A 90 -0.41 14.29 0.09
CA TYR A 90 -1.69 13.57 0.17
C TYR A 90 -1.69 12.26 -0.63
N LEU A 91 -0.63 11.99 -1.39
CA LEU A 91 -0.50 10.78 -2.17
C LEU A 91 -0.26 9.57 -1.25
N PRO A 92 -1.09 8.51 -1.32
CA PRO A 92 -1.01 7.41 -0.36
C PRO A 92 0.30 6.63 -0.42
N PHE A 93 0.82 6.29 -1.60
CA PHE A 93 2.09 5.56 -1.66
C PHE A 93 3.28 6.47 -1.29
N ALA A 94 3.24 7.77 -1.62
CA ALA A 94 4.24 8.72 -1.11
C ALA A 94 4.31 8.74 0.43
N ASN A 95 3.17 8.64 1.12
CA ASN A 95 3.11 8.53 2.57
C ASN A 95 3.71 7.23 3.10
N MET A 96 3.43 6.12 2.43
CA MET A 96 4.00 4.83 2.82
C MET A 96 5.51 4.78 2.58
N PHE A 97 5.98 5.31 1.46
CA PHE A 97 7.40 5.37 1.15
C PHE A 97 8.17 6.31 2.05
N ARG A 98 7.56 7.42 2.50
CA ARG A 98 8.11 8.23 3.60
C ARG A 98 8.30 7.42 4.88
N PHE A 99 7.35 6.55 5.24
CA PHE A 99 7.48 5.69 6.42
C PHE A 99 8.60 4.64 6.29
N LEU A 100 8.84 4.18 5.06
CA LEU A 100 9.94 3.26 4.73
C LEU A 100 11.29 3.96 4.54
N ASP A 101 11.32 5.30 4.60
CA ASP A 101 12.47 6.14 4.26
C ASP A 101 12.97 5.95 2.81
N VAL A 102 12.03 5.73 1.89
CA VAL A 102 12.25 5.49 0.46
C VAL A 102 11.80 6.72 -0.33
N GLN A 103 12.69 7.70 -0.52
CA GLN A 103 12.29 9.01 -1.11
C GLN A 103 12.89 9.28 -2.49
N TRP A 104 13.42 8.28 -3.18
CA TRP A 104 14.04 8.47 -4.51
C TRP A 104 13.02 8.66 -5.65
N LEU A 105 11.77 8.27 -5.43
CA LEU A 105 10.69 8.36 -6.43
C LEU A 105 9.86 9.66 -6.31
N PHE A 106 10.01 10.39 -5.21
CA PHE A 106 9.23 11.59 -4.90
C PHE A 106 10.13 12.71 -4.38
N PRO A 107 9.90 13.97 -4.79
CA PRO A 107 10.63 15.09 -4.23
C PRO A 107 10.28 15.27 -2.74
N GLY A 108 11.19 15.89 -2.00
CA GLY A 108 10.94 16.24 -0.60
C GLY A 108 9.80 17.25 -0.48
N TYR A 109 8.71 16.86 0.18
CA TYR A 109 7.55 17.73 0.40
C TYR A 109 7.57 18.41 1.78
N GLY A 110 6.81 19.51 1.90
CA GLY A 110 6.42 20.05 3.20
C GLY A 110 5.33 19.18 3.84
N TRP A 111 5.73 18.22 4.67
CA TRP A 111 4.81 17.24 5.24
C TRP A 111 3.94 17.84 6.35
N HIS A 112 2.64 17.56 6.28
CA HIS A 112 1.66 18.04 7.27
C HIS A 112 1.66 17.22 8.57
N TRP A 113 2.18 15.99 8.54
CA TRP A 113 2.13 15.06 9.67
C TRP A 113 3.44 14.27 9.83
N SER A 114 3.55 13.56 10.96
CA SER A 114 4.72 12.75 11.32
C SER A 114 4.87 11.49 10.46
N THR A 115 6.03 10.84 10.53
CA THR A 115 6.30 9.56 9.84
C THR A 115 5.28 8.48 10.23
N ALA A 116 4.91 8.41 11.51
CA ALA A 116 3.85 7.50 11.98
C ALA A 116 2.46 7.91 11.46
N GLY A 117 2.17 9.22 11.37
CA GLY A 117 0.95 9.72 10.74
C GLY A 117 0.83 9.32 9.27
N SER A 118 1.95 9.22 8.56
CA SER A 118 1.99 8.80 7.15
C SER A 118 1.62 7.33 6.98
N LEU A 119 2.10 6.46 7.88
CA LEU A 119 1.65 5.07 7.96
C LEU A 119 0.16 4.97 8.26
N GLY A 120 -0.32 5.76 9.23
CA GLY A 120 -1.74 5.82 9.59
C GLY A 120 -2.61 6.21 8.40
N TYR A 121 -2.20 7.20 7.63
CA TYR A 121 -2.88 7.65 6.41
C TYR A 121 -2.99 6.52 5.37
N PHE A 122 -1.88 5.85 5.06
CA PHE A 122 -1.89 4.73 4.10
C PHE A 122 -2.75 3.56 4.58
N THR A 123 -2.68 3.24 5.88
CA THR A 123 -3.46 2.17 6.50
C THR A 123 -4.96 2.48 6.45
N ALA A 124 -5.34 3.73 6.72
CA ALA A 124 -6.73 4.18 6.62
C ALA A 124 -7.25 4.05 5.18
N LEU A 125 -6.44 4.41 4.17
CA LEU A 125 -6.81 4.23 2.77
C LEU A 125 -7.02 2.74 2.42
N VAL A 126 -6.12 1.86 2.84
CA VAL A 126 -6.25 0.41 2.63
C VAL A 126 -7.54 -0.10 3.28
N ALA A 127 -7.83 0.32 4.51
CA ALA A 127 -9.05 -0.06 5.22
C ALA A 127 -10.33 0.43 4.51
N VAL A 128 -10.33 1.67 3.99
CA VAL A 128 -11.46 2.22 3.24
C VAL A 128 -11.71 1.44 1.94
N VAL A 129 -10.65 1.16 1.16
CA VAL A 129 -10.78 0.40 -0.10
C VAL A 129 -11.28 -1.02 0.18
N PHE A 130 -10.74 -1.67 1.22
CA PHE A 130 -11.16 -3.01 1.61
C PHE A 130 -12.60 -3.03 2.11
N ALA A 131 -13.01 -2.06 2.95
CA ALA A 131 -14.39 -1.95 3.42
C ALA A 131 -15.36 -1.71 2.26
N ALA A 132 -15.01 -0.83 1.30
CA ALA A 132 -15.79 -0.62 0.10
C ALA A 132 -15.94 -1.92 -0.72
N ALA A 133 -14.87 -2.69 -0.86
CA ALA A 133 -14.90 -4.00 -1.52
C ALA A 133 -15.86 -4.97 -0.82
N VAL A 134 -15.78 -5.09 0.51
CA VAL A 134 -16.66 -5.96 1.31
C VAL A 134 -18.13 -5.55 1.16
N ILE A 135 -18.44 -4.25 1.23
CA ILE A 135 -19.81 -3.74 1.05
C ILE A 135 -20.32 -4.08 -0.35
N VAL A 136 -19.50 -3.81 -1.38
CA VAL A 136 -19.87 -4.05 -2.78
C VAL A 136 -20.10 -5.54 -3.04
N VAL A 137 -19.28 -6.43 -2.47
CA VAL A 137 -19.47 -7.88 -2.57
C VAL A 137 -20.74 -8.31 -1.84
N ASN A 138 -20.93 -7.93 -0.57
CA ASN A 138 -22.11 -8.32 0.21
C ASN A 138 -23.42 -7.82 -0.42
N ARG A 139 -23.46 -6.62 -1.02
CA ARG A 139 -24.66 -6.11 -1.71
C ARG A 139 -24.98 -6.83 -3.02
N ARG A 140 -24.06 -7.63 -3.54
CA ARG A 140 -24.28 -8.44 -4.75
C ARG A 140 -24.81 -9.84 -4.42
N ASP A 141 -24.49 -10.34 -3.22
CA ASP A 141 -24.85 -11.67 -2.77
C ASP A 141 -26.25 -11.71 -2.13
N ALA A 142 -26.84 -10.55 -1.83
CA ALA A 142 -28.21 -10.37 -1.33
C ALA A 142 -29.17 -10.03 -2.47
#